data_AF-A0A1Y5LLS5-F1
#
_entry.id   AF-A0A1Y5LLS5-F1
#
_cell.length_a   1.000
_cell.length_b   1.000
_cell.length_c   1.000
_cell.angle_alpha   90.00
_cell.angle_beta   90.00
_cell.angle_gamma   90.00
#
_symmetry.space_group_name_H-M   'P 1'
#
loop_
_entity.id
_entity.type
_entity.pdbx_description
1 polymer ?
#
loop_
_entity_poly.entity_id
_entity_poly.type
_entity_poly.pdbx_seq_one_letter_code
_entity_poly.pdbx_strand_id
1 'polypeptide(L)' 'MTLVTRQFHIEDRARGRIVATGEIDASDHVIWDETETSVKEELSDLAEQIQQDIAAGYNGGQLRPPLEWFEL' A
#
# COMPACT_ATOMS: atom_id res chain seq x y z
N MET A 1 23.66 10.01 2.10
CA MET A 1 22.70 9.50 1.09
C MET A 1 21.37 9.43 1.80
N THR A 2 20.41 10.26 1.40
CA THR A 2 19.05 10.22 1.96
C THR A 2 18.47 8.88 1.55
N LEU A 3 18.19 7.97 2.49
CA LEU A 3 17.36 6.81 2.18
C LEU A 3 16.02 7.38 1.72
N VAL A 4 15.71 7.24 0.43
CA VAL A 4 14.42 7.67 -0.11
C VAL A 4 13.42 6.65 0.36
N THR A 5 12.61 7.02 1.35
CA THR A 5 11.44 6.25 1.72
C THR A 5 10.23 6.85 1.03
N ARG A 6 9.41 6.01 0.39
CA ARG A 6 8.19 6.45 -0.31
C ARG A 6 7.02 6.11 0.59
N GLN A 7 6.23 7.12 0.97
CA GLN A 7 5.04 6.88 1.77
C GLN A 7 3.87 6.59 0.85
N PHE A 8 2.96 5.75 1.29
CA PHE A 8 1.74 5.48 0.56
C PHE A 8 0.59 5.22 1.53
N HIS A 9 -0.63 5.28 1.03
CA HIS A 9 -1.83 4.93 1.79
C HIS A 9 -2.78 4.12 0.93
N ILE A 10 -3.64 3.34 1.60
CA ILE A 10 -4.72 2.59 0.97
C ILE A 10 -6.04 3.21 1.37
N GLU A 11 -6.85 3.53 0.38
CA GLU A 11 -8.22 3.96 0.55
C GLU A 11 -9.19 2.80 0.26
N ASP A 12 -10.14 2.59 1.17
CA ASP A 12 -11.38 1.89 0.85
C ASP A 12 -12.32 2.89 0.18
N ARG A 13 -12.48 2.75 -1.14
CA ARG A 13 -13.29 3.66 -1.97
C ARG A 13 -14.78 3.41 -1.79
N ALA A 14 -15.19 2.22 -1.37
CA ALA A 14 -16.58 1.94 -1.04
C ALA A 14 -16.99 2.65 0.26
N ARG A 15 -16.04 2.81 1.21
CA ARG A 15 -16.26 3.50 2.49
C ARG A 15 -15.74 4.93 2.52
N GLY A 16 -14.97 5.36 1.52
CA GLY A 16 -14.37 6.69 1.42
C GLY A 16 -13.38 7.01 2.55
N ARG A 17 -12.57 6.04 3.00
CA ARG A 17 -11.63 6.24 4.12
C ARG A 17 -10.29 5.55 3.88
N ILE A 18 -9.23 6.09 4.50
CA ILE A 18 -7.94 5.43 4.60
C ILE A 18 -8.07 4.26 5.58
N VAL A 19 -7.64 3.07 5.17
CA VAL A 19 -7.67 1.85 6.00
C VAL A 19 -6.29 1.38 6.43
N ALA A 20 -5.25 1.79 5.71
CA ALA A 20 -3.87 1.52 6.05
C ALA A 20 -2.94 2.57 5.44
N THR A 21 -1.80 2.76 6.10
CA THR A 21 -0.68 3.54 5.60
C THR A 21 0.56 2.67 5.57
N GLY A 22 1.53 3.01 4.74
CA GLY A 22 2.77 2.27 4.68
C GLY A 22 3.92 3.09 4.15
N GLU A 23 5.10 2.51 4.29
CA GLU A 23 6.36 3.05 3.80
C GLU A 23 7.07 1.99 2.95
N ILE A 24 7.59 2.40 1.81
CA ILE A 24 8.47 1.61 0.97
C ILE A 24 9.89 2.10 1.26
N ASP A 25 10.74 1.22 1.78
CA ASP A 25 12.13 1.55 2.05
C ASP A 25 12.98 1.55 0.77
N ALA A 26 14.25 1.95 0.89
CA ALA A 26 15.18 2.01 -0.22
C ALA A 26 15.58 0.64 -0.81
N SER A 27 15.14 -0.46 -0.19
CA SER A 27 15.31 -1.84 -0.66
C SER A 27 14.00 -2.41 -1.23
N ASP A 28 13.02 -1.55 -1.53
CA ASP A 28 11.67 -1.89 -1.99
C ASP A 28 10.89 -2.75 -0.98
N HIS A 29 11.28 -2.70 0.30
CA HIS A 29 10.56 -3.39 1.36
C HIS A 29 9.36 -2.55 1.79
N VAL A 30 8.18 -3.15 1.72
CA VAL A 30 6.94 -2.53 2.16
C VAL A 30 6.72 -2.77 3.65
N ILE A 31 6.67 -1.69 4.42
CA ILE A 31 6.37 -1.67 5.85
C ILE A 31 4.96 -1.11 6.05
N TRP A 32 4.14 -1.83 6.80
CA TRP A 32 2.72 -1.54 6.97
C TRP A 32 2.42 -0.98 8.37
N ASP A 33 1.57 0.05 8.39
CA ASP A 33 0.87 0.51 9.58
C ASP A 33 -0.64 0.30 9.36
N GLU A 34 -1.14 -0.80 9.90
CA GLU A 34 -2.55 -1.19 9.80
C GLU A 34 -3.38 -0.35 10.77
N THR A 35 -4.31 0.46 10.25
CA THR A 35 -5.19 1.28 11.10
C THR A 35 -6.52 0.59 11.40
N GLU A 36 -6.89 -0.44 10.63
CA GLU A 36 -8.15 -1.16 10.77
C GLU A 36 -7.97 -2.68 10.77
N THR A 37 -8.39 -3.34 11.85
CA THR A 37 -8.22 -4.79 12.02
C THR A 37 -9.14 -5.62 11.12
N SER A 38 -10.23 -5.02 10.63
CA SER A 38 -11.26 -5.71 9.82
C SER A 38 -10.82 -6.05 8.40
N VAL A 39 -9.74 -5.44 7.91
CA VAL A 39 -9.21 -5.63 6.54
C VAL A 39 -7.87 -6.36 6.51
N LYS A 40 -7.40 -6.89 7.66
CA LYS A 40 -6.06 -7.49 7.80
C LYS A 40 -5.72 -8.58 6.78
N GLU A 41 -6.67 -9.46 6.47
CA GLU A 41 -6.47 -10.50 5.45
C GLU A 41 -6.37 -9.88 4.05
N GLU A 42 -7.26 -8.94 3.72
CA GLU A 42 -7.23 -8.23 2.43
C GLU A 42 -5.94 -7.40 2.25
N LEU A 43 -5.42 -6.82 3.33
CA LEU A 43 -4.16 -6.06 3.35
C LEU A 43 -2.92 -6.94 3.15
N SER A 44 -2.97 -8.22 3.55
CA SER A 44 -1.84 -9.14 3.37
C SER A 44 -1.67 -9.55 1.89
N ASP A 45 -2.78 -9.90 1.23
CA ASP A 45 -2.83 -10.07 -0.23
C ASP A 45 -2.38 -8.80 -0.98
N LEU A 46 -2.72 -7.64 -0.42
CA LEU A 46 -2.39 -6.33 -0.99
C LEU A 46 -0.91 -6.00 -0.92
N ALA A 47 -0.27 -6.38 0.19
CA ALA A 47 1.14 -6.20 0.41
C ALA A 47 1.97 -6.89 -0.66
N GLU A 48 1.59 -8.13 -1.00
CA GLU A 48 2.26 -8.90 -2.03
C GLU A 48 2.08 -8.24 -3.41
N GLN A 49 0.89 -7.73 -3.72
CA GLN A 49 0.62 -7.04 -4.99
C GLN A 49 1.42 -5.75 -5.13
N ILE A 50 1.47 -4.91 -4.08
CA ILE A 50 2.23 -3.65 -4.11
C ILE A 50 3.72 -3.94 -4.27
N GLN A 51 4.27 -4.95 -3.59
CA GLN A 51 5.66 -5.38 -3.79
C GLN A 51 5.92 -5.80 -5.24
N GLN A 52 5.00 -6.54 -5.86
CA GLN A 52 5.11 -6.94 -7.26
C GLN A 52 5.03 -5.75 -8.22
N ASP A 53 4.12 -4.80 -7.95
CA ASP A 53 3.96 -3.59 -8.76
C ASP A 53 5.22 -2.72 -8.69
N ILE A 54 5.79 -2.52 -7.50
CA ILE A 54 7.07 -1.81 -7.29
C ILE A 54 8.20 -2.52 -8.04
N ALA A 55 8.33 -3.85 -7.91
CA ALA A 55 9.34 -4.63 -8.60
C ALA A 55 9.19 -4.56 -10.14
N ALA A 56 7.97 -4.40 -10.64
CA ALA A 56 7.66 -4.20 -12.04
C ALA A 56 7.78 -2.73 -12.49
N GLY A 57 8.05 -1.79 -11.58
CA GLY A 57 8.18 -0.36 -11.85
C GLY A 57 6.85 0.40 -11.97
N TYR A 58 5.74 -0.20 -11.57
CA TYR A 58 4.42 0.44 -11.50
C TYR A 58 4.26 1.20 -10.18
N ASN A 59 3.78 2.43 -10.27
CA ASN A 59 3.56 3.31 -9.12
C ASN A 59 2.10 3.76 -9.12
N GLY A 60 1.33 3.27 -8.14
CA GLY A 60 -0.10 3.47 -8.04
C GLY A 60 -0.91 2.53 -8.94
N GLY A 61 -2.04 2.05 -8.42
CA GLY A 61 -2.91 1.13 -9.14
C GLY A 61 -4.24 0.93 -8.44
N GLN A 62 -5.27 0.62 -9.22
CA GLN A 62 -6.52 0.13 -8.67
C GLN A 62 -6.27 -1.27 -8.13
N LEU A 63 -6.32 -1.41 -6.81
CA LEU A 63 -6.25 -2.71 -6.18
C LEU A 63 -7.65 -3.31 -6.22
N ARG A 64 -7.76 -4.62 -5.97
CA ARG A 64 -9.03 -5.35 -6.11
C ARG A 64 -10.18 -4.51 -5.51
N PRO A 65 -11.26 -4.21 -6.25
CA PRO A 65 -12.31 -3.34 -5.73
C PRO A 65 -12.82 -3.92 -4.39
N PRO A 66 -12.87 -3.12 -3.32
CA PRO A 66 -12.95 -1.64 -3.30
C PRO A 66 -11.66 -0.87 -2.90
N LEU A 67 -10.49 -1.50 -2.81
CA LEU A 67 -9.27 -0.85 -2.31
C LEU A 67 -8.45 -0.19 -3.43
N GLU A 68 -7.89 0.99 -3.18
CA GLU A 68 -6.94 1.67 -4.08
C GLU A 68 -5.73 2.16 -3.27
N TRP A 69 -4.52 2.15 -3.85
CA TRP A 69 -3.33 2.70 -3.19
C TRP A 69 -2.74 3.88 -3.95
N PHE A 70 -2.19 4.80 -3.19
CA PHE A 70 -1.62 6.04 -3.68
C PHE A 70 -0.30 6.32 -2.97
N GLU A 71 0.72 6.63 -3.77
CA GLU A 71 2.00 7.14 -3.27
C GLU A 71 1.92 8.64 -2.96
N LEU A 72 2.62 9.06 -1.91
CA LEU A 72 2.70 10.44 -1.42
C LEU A 72 3.93 11.18 -1.96
#